data_AF-A0A9J6CBY0-F1
#
_entry.id   AF-A0A9J6CBY0-F1
#
_cell.length_a   1.000
_cell.length_b   1.000
_cell.length_c   1.000
_cell.angle_alpha   90.00
_cell.angle_beta   90.00
_cell.angle_gamma   90.00
#
_symmetry.space_group_name_H-M   'P 1'
#
loop_
_entity.id
_entity.type
_entity.pdbx_description
1 polymer ?
#
loop_
_entity_poly.entity_id
_entity_poly.type
_entity_poly.pdbx_seq_one_letter_code
_entity_poly.pdbx_strand_id
1 'polypeptide(L)'
;MFVIGIPIVLLEMALGQFLGQGAAHCWKSSPFFKGAAIVGRIGSWLGCIWISMQMSLALLHIGQMSFSSVPFRQCPSTVQLVDNKYEEVAVLGQRCLQKTFLRTVSESSLSFGLLAIGLVFIWVIIMMCTHSSRVNRRSILMFGMTTFGLLLFQLGWQVSNTLQTGLMPQTWPFNINILAQSSTWFYALIQVIMSTQIGIGAIPVVTGKFLYKGDALRMCTIYIINNVQPKLLSTSNMCASTNTEIF
;
A
#
# COMPACT_ATOMS: atom_id res chain seq x y z
N MET A 1 -0.08 -10.95 -15.31
CA MET A 1 1.24 -10.90 -14.64
C MET A 1 2.35 -11.56 -15.46
N PHE A 2 2.25 -12.85 -15.78
CA PHE A 2 3.31 -13.58 -16.50
C PHE A 2 3.65 -13.02 -17.89
N VAL A 3 2.65 -12.62 -18.67
CA VAL A 3 2.85 -12.19 -20.07
C VAL A 3 3.47 -10.79 -20.18
N ILE A 4 3.07 -9.86 -19.30
CA ILE A 4 3.41 -8.43 -19.43
C ILE A 4 4.25 -7.95 -18.24
N GLY A 5 3.85 -8.28 -17.02
CA GLY A 5 4.51 -7.79 -15.81
C GLY A 5 5.95 -8.29 -15.67
N ILE A 6 6.15 -9.62 -15.76
CA ILE A 6 7.49 -10.21 -15.57
C ILE A 6 8.50 -9.73 -16.61
N PRO A 7 8.21 -9.77 -17.93
CA PRO A 7 9.18 -9.36 -18.94
C PRO A 7 9.55 -7.88 -18.81
N ILE A 8 8.58 -7.01 -18.52
CA ILE A 8 8.86 -5.57 -18.43
C ILE A 8 9.61 -5.22 -17.14
N VAL A 9 9.26 -5.83 -16.00
CA VAL A 9 10.02 -5.63 -14.75
C VAL A 9 11.46 -6.12 -14.92
N LEU A 10 11.66 -7.28 -15.55
CA LEU A 10 12.99 -7.81 -15.81
C LEU A 10 13.79 -6.89 -16.75
N LEU A 11 13.15 -6.34 -17.78
CA LEU A 11 13.75 -5.35 -18.68
C LEU A 11 14.22 -4.12 -17.90
N GLU A 12 13.38 -3.54 -17.05
CA GLU A 12 13.74 -2.36 -16.25
C GLU A 12 14.86 -2.65 -15.25
N MET A 13 14.83 -3.81 -14.59
CA MET A 13 15.87 -4.23 -13.66
C MET A 13 17.21 -4.39 -14.39
N ALA A 14 17.22 -5.10 -15.51
CA ALA A 14 18.41 -5.30 -16.33
C ALA A 14 18.95 -3.98 -16.85
N LEU A 15 18.11 -3.09 -17.39
CA LEU A 15 18.51 -1.76 -17.85
C LEU A 15 19.16 -0.94 -16.72
N GLY A 16 18.58 -0.95 -15.52
CA GLY A 16 19.17 -0.28 -14.37
C GLY A 16 20.55 -0.84 -14.00
N GLN A 17 20.69 -2.17 -13.97
CA GLN A 17 21.97 -2.82 -13.67
C GLN A 17 23.03 -2.56 -14.74
N PHE A 18 22.72 -2.70 -16.03
CA PHE A 18 23.68 -2.47 -17.11
C PHE A 18 24.19 -1.03 -17.13
N LEU A 19 23.32 -0.07 -16.87
CA LEU A 19 23.68 1.35 -16.97
C LEU A 19 24.38 1.84 -15.71
N GLY A 20 24.20 1.17 -14.56
CA GLY A 20 24.84 1.52 -13.29
C GLY A 20 24.58 2.96 -12.82
N GLN A 21 23.60 3.64 -13.45
CA GLN A 21 23.31 5.06 -13.30
C GLN A 21 21.81 5.27 -13.05
N GLY A 22 21.43 6.48 -12.63
CA GLY A 22 20.01 6.80 -12.39
C GLY A 22 19.19 6.89 -13.68
N ALA A 23 17.86 6.69 -13.58
CA ALA A 23 16.93 6.60 -14.70
C ALA A 23 17.04 7.72 -15.77
N ALA A 24 17.40 8.95 -15.40
CA ALA A 24 17.55 10.04 -16.38
C ALA A 24 18.82 9.93 -17.23
N HIS A 25 19.88 9.33 -16.69
CA HIS A 25 21.12 9.09 -17.45
C HIS A 25 20.98 7.90 -18.40
N CYS A 26 20.06 6.98 -18.12
CA CYS A 26 19.75 5.86 -19.01
C CYS A 26 19.32 6.33 -20.41
N TRP A 27 18.60 7.45 -20.48
CA TRP A 27 18.13 8.04 -21.75
C TRP A 27 19.20 8.85 -22.49
N LYS A 28 20.44 8.89 -22.02
CA LYS A 28 21.54 9.48 -22.80
C LYS A 28 21.80 8.68 -24.09
N SER A 29 21.52 7.37 -24.10
CA SER A 29 21.64 6.52 -25.29
C SER A 29 20.54 6.76 -26.33
N SER A 30 19.39 7.31 -25.94
CA SER A 30 18.30 7.68 -26.85
C SER A 30 17.67 9.01 -26.41
N PRO A 31 18.23 10.14 -26.86
CA PRO A 31 17.87 11.47 -26.37
C PRO A 31 16.42 11.88 -26.68
N PHE A 32 15.79 11.27 -27.69
CA PHE A 32 14.39 11.51 -28.04
C PHE A 32 13.43 11.19 -26.88
N PHE A 33 13.75 10.18 -26.07
CA PHE A 33 12.91 9.72 -24.95
C PHE A 33 13.28 10.34 -23.61
N LYS A 34 14.14 11.36 -23.58
CA LYS A 34 14.52 12.06 -22.34
C LYS A 34 13.30 12.63 -21.60
N GLY A 35 12.25 13.00 -22.33
CA GLY A 35 10.97 13.47 -21.76
C GLY A 35 10.27 12.41 -20.89
N ALA A 36 10.39 11.12 -21.22
CA ALA A 36 9.76 10.04 -20.45
C ALA A 36 10.26 10.01 -19.00
N ALA A 37 11.56 10.24 -18.78
CA ALA A 37 12.12 10.32 -17.42
C ALA A 37 11.64 11.54 -16.64
N ILE A 38 11.34 12.66 -17.31
CA ILE A 38 10.81 13.87 -16.65
C ILE A 38 9.37 13.61 -16.20
N VAL A 39 8.55 13.04 -17.07
CA VAL A 39 7.17 12.66 -16.74
C VAL A 39 7.14 11.66 -15.59
N GLY A 40 8.00 10.64 -15.60
CA GLY A 40 8.11 9.68 -14.49
C GLY A 40 8.47 10.34 -13.15
N ARG A 41 9.35 11.35 -13.16
CA ARG A 41 9.68 12.13 -11.95
C ARG A 41 8.50 12.94 -11.42
N ILE A 42 7.74 13.59 -12.31
CA ILE A 42 6.54 14.35 -11.92
C ILE A 42 5.50 13.39 -11.33
N GLY A 43 5.28 12.25 -11.97
CA GLY A 43 4.39 11.19 -11.47
C GLY A 43 4.83 10.67 -10.10
N SER A 44 6.13 10.42 -9.91
CA SER A 44 6.68 10.00 -8.61
C SER A 44 6.51 11.08 -7.54
N TRP A 45 6.62 12.36 -7.89
CA TRP A 45 6.43 13.47 -6.95
C TRP A 45 4.98 13.58 -6.48
N LEU A 46 4.02 13.52 -7.41
CA LEU A 46 2.59 13.50 -7.09
C LEU A 46 2.20 12.26 -6.26
N GLY A 47 2.71 11.08 -6.64
CA GLY A 47 2.51 9.84 -5.89
C GLY A 47 3.08 9.93 -4.47
N CYS A 48 4.23 10.60 -4.30
CA CYS A 48 4.83 10.81 -2.99
C CYS A 48 3.93 11.67 -2.08
N ILE A 49 3.32 12.75 -2.60
CA ILE A 49 2.37 13.59 -1.84
C ILE A 49 1.19 12.73 -1.36
N TRP A 50 0.58 11.97 -2.28
CA TRP A 50 -0.57 11.11 -1.96
C TRP A 50 -0.25 10.06 -0.89
N ILE A 51 0.84 9.31 -1.08
CA ILE A 51 1.22 8.24 -0.14
C ILE A 51 1.62 8.84 1.22
N SER A 52 2.27 10.00 1.25
CA SER A 52 2.66 10.65 2.51
C SER A 52 1.45 11.06 3.34
N MET A 53 0.37 11.54 2.70
CA MET A 53 -0.90 11.83 3.38
C MET A 53 -1.55 10.57 3.95
N GLN A 54 -1.53 9.46 3.22
CA GLN A 54 -2.09 8.19 3.69
C GLN A 54 -1.27 7.60 4.86
N MET A 55 0.06 7.71 4.80
CA MET A 55 0.93 7.24 5.88
C MET A 55 0.73 8.03 7.18
N SER A 56 0.55 9.35 7.11
CA SER A 56 0.31 10.16 8.32
C SER A 56 -1.03 9.80 8.97
N LEU A 57 -2.06 9.54 8.16
CA LEU A 57 -3.34 9.06 8.66
C LEU A 57 -3.20 7.70 9.36
N ALA A 58 -2.51 6.75 8.74
CA ALA A 58 -2.28 5.42 9.34
C ALA A 58 -1.49 5.50 10.66
N LEU A 59 -0.47 6.35 10.72
CA LEU A 59 0.34 6.54 11.93
C LEU A 59 -0.52 7.05 13.10
N LEU A 60 -1.43 7.98 12.86
CA LEU A 60 -2.34 8.45 13.90
C LEU A 60 -3.28 7.36 14.38
N HIS A 61 -3.81 6.51 13.48
CA HIS A 61 -4.65 5.38 13.87
C HIS A 61 -3.88 4.42 14.78
N ILE A 62 -2.65 4.07 14.42
CA ILE A 62 -1.78 3.21 15.24
C ILE A 62 -1.52 3.86 16.61
N GLY A 63 -1.24 5.17 16.64
CA GLY A 63 -1.08 5.92 17.87
C GLY A 63 -2.31 5.85 18.78
N GLN A 64 -3.51 6.09 18.24
CA GLN A 64 -4.75 6.00 19.00
C GLN A 64 -5.00 4.58 19.54
N MET A 65 -4.74 3.55 18.74
CA MET A 65 -4.86 2.14 19.16
C MET A 65 -3.86 1.75 20.27
N SER A 66 -2.73 2.46 20.37
CA SER A 66 -1.72 2.18 21.40
C SER A 66 -2.09 2.75 22.78
N PHE A 67 -2.83 3.86 22.80
CA PHE A 67 -3.22 4.54 24.05
C PHE A 67 -4.66 4.27 24.49
N SER A 68 -5.50 3.69 23.64
CA SER A 68 -6.90 3.44 23.93
C SER A 68 -7.32 2.07 23.41
N SER A 69 -8.11 1.35 24.23
CA SER A 69 -8.57 -0.02 23.93
C SER A 69 -9.60 -0.11 22.81
N VAL A 70 -10.17 1.03 22.37
CA VAL A 70 -11.09 1.08 21.24
C VAL A 70 -10.74 2.27 20.32
N PRO A 71 -10.72 2.07 18.98
CA PRO A 71 -10.60 3.17 18.05
C PRO A 71 -11.84 4.07 18.17
N PHE A 72 -11.66 5.39 18.04
CA PHE A 72 -12.75 6.37 17.89
C PHE A 72 -13.64 6.68 19.11
N ARG A 73 -13.16 6.53 20.36
CA ARG A 73 -13.91 7.02 21.57
C ARG A 73 -14.35 8.48 21.50
N GLN A 74 -13.66 9.30 20.71
CA GLN A 74 -13.96 10.72 20.54
C GLN A 74 -15.21 10.97 19.69
N CYS A 75 -15.74 9.96 19.00
CA CYS A 75 -17.01 10.06 18.29
C CYS A 75 -18.15 9.65 19.23
N PRO A 76 -18.98 10.61 19.70
CA PRO A 76 -20.12 10.26 20.54
C PRO A 76 -21.08 9.36 19.76
N SER A 77 -21.50 8.26 20.38
CA SER A 77 -22.62 7.45 19.92
C SER A 77 -23.80 8.39 19.65
N THR A 78 -24.39 8.31 18.46
CA THR A 78 -25.61 9.08 18.20
C THR A 78 -26.77 8.28 18.77
N VAL A 79 -27.42 8.83 19.79
CA VAL A 79 -28.61 8.19 20.35
C VAL A 79 -29.77 8.42 19.41
N GLN A 80 -30.38 7.35 18.90
CA GLN A 80 -31.60 7.42 18.10
C GLN A 80 -32.75 6.81 18.89
N LEU A 81 -33.93 7.42 18.74
CA LEU A 81 -35.18 6.91 19.31
C LEU A 81 -35.75 5.87 18.35
N VAL A 82 -35.56 4.60 18.68
CA VAL A 82 -36.15 3.45 17.97
C VAL A 82 -37.11 2.80 18.96
N ASP A 83 -38.38 2.64 18.56
CA ASP A 83 -39.43 2.00 19.36
C ASP A 83 -39.53 2.50 20.83
N ASN A 84 -39.58 3.83 21.02
CA ASN A 84 -39.69 4.50 22.33
C ASN A 84 -38.55 4.18 23.33
N LYS A 85 -37.43 3.62 22.87
CA LYS A 85 -36.22 3.43 23.66
C LYS A 85 -35.07 4.22 23.02
N TYR A 86 -34.22 4.77 23.89
CA TYR A 86 -32.97 5.37 23.47
C TYR A 86 -31.96 4.25 23.24
N GLU A 87 -31.69 3.92 21.98
CA GLU A 87 -30.64 2.98 21.63
C GLU A 87 -29.39 3.74 21.18
N GLU A 88 -28.23 3.32 21.70
CA GLU A 88 -26.94 3.83 21.24
C GLU A 88 -26.60 3.19 19.90
N VAL A 89 -26.77 3.94 18.81
CA VAL A 89 -26.32 3.48 17.50
C VAL A 89 -24.80 3.73 17.41
N ALA A 90 -24.03 2.63 17.38
CA ALA A 90 -22.60 2.69 17.16
C ALA A 90 -22.30 3.39 15.81
N VAL A 91 -21.52 4.46 15.84
CA VAL A 91 -21.19 5.22 14.63
C VAL A 91 -20.16 4.42 13.83
N LEU A 92 -20.45 4.16 12.55
CA LEU A 92 -19.50 3.54 11.62
C LEU A 92 -18.14 4.25 11.66
N GLY A 93 -17.05 3.49 11.79
CA GLY A 93 -15.68 4.03 11.84
C GLY A 93 -15.35 4.97 10.69
N GLN A 94 -15.90 4.71 9.49
CA GLN A 94 -15.73 5.57 8.30
C GLN A 94 -16.31 6.98 8.49
N ARG A 95 -17.48 7.10 9.11
CA ARG A 95 -18.09 8.42 9.41
C ARG A 95 -17.32 9.15 10.49
N CYS A 96 -16.75 8.42 11.47
CA CYS A 96 -15.91 9.03 12.48
C CYS A 96 -14.60 9.55 11.89
N LEU A 97 -13.94 8.75 11.04
CA LEU A 97 -12.74 9.15 10.30
C LEU A 97 -12.97 10.45 9.50
N GLN A 98 -14.10 10.51 8.79
CA GLN A 98 -14.48 11.69 8.01
C GLN A 98 -14.70 12.93 8.89
N LYS A 99 -15.37 12.78 10.03
CA LYS A 99 -15.69 13.89 10.93
C LYS A 99 -14.50 14.39 11.76
N THR A 100 -13.49 13.54 11.99
CA THR A 100 -12.37 13.88 12.88
C THR A 100 -11.11 14.27 12.12
N PHE A 101 -10.67 13.47 11.15
CA PHE A 101 -9.37 13.65 10.49
C PHE A 101 -9.46 14.25 9.08
N LEU A 102 -10.58 14.05 8.38
CA LEU A 102 -10.79 14.61 7.03
C LEU A 102 -11.61 15.92 7.05
N ARG A 103 -11.83 16.50 8.24
CA ARG A 103 -12.57 17.76 8.39
C ARG A 103 -11.73 18.95 7.93
N THR A 104 -12.39 19.96 7.36
CA THR A 104 -11.75 21.18 6.87
C THR A 104 -11.03 21.93 7.99
N VAL A 105 -9.85 22.50 7.67
CA VAL A 105 -8.93 23.20 8.59
C VAL A 105 -9.61 24.23 9.51
N SER A 106 -10.69 24.86 9.04
CA SER A 106 -11.37 25.94 9.76
C SER A 106 -12.16 25.51 11.01
N GLU A 107 -12.51 24.23 11.15
CA GLU A 107 -13.39 23.77 12.26
C GLU A 107 -12.62 23.02 13.37
N SER A 108 -11.46 22.43 13.09
CA SER A 108 -10.68 21.68 14.08
C SER A 108 -9.17 21.82 13.88
N SER A 109 -8.57 22.85 14.50
CA SER A 109 -7.13 23.14 14.41
C SER A 109 -6.24 22.03 15.00
N LEU A 110 -6.69 21.36 16.08
CA LEU A 110 -5.90 20.36 16.80
C LEU A 110 -5.66 19.08 15.98
N SER A 111 -6.70 18.53 15.35
CA SER A 111 -6.58 17.32 14.51
C SER A 111 -5.66 17.55 13.31
N PHE A 112 -5.72 18.74 12.72
CA PHE A 112 -4.82 19.14 11.65
C PHE A 112 -3.36 19.23 12.13
N GLY A 113 -3.14 19.81 13.31
CA GLY A 113 -1.80 19.86 13.94
C GLY A 113 -1.20 18.47 14.16
N LEU A 114 -1.99 17.49 14.64
CA LEU A 114 -1.54 16.10 14.81
C LEU A 114 -1.17 15.43 13.49
N LEU A 115 -1.96 15.64 12.42
CA LEU A 115 -1.64 15.14 11.09
C LEU A 115 -0.35 15.75 10.54
N ALA A 116 -0.14 17.05 10.74
CA ALA A 116 1.07 17.75 10.32
C ALA A 116 2.32 17.25 11.07
N ILE A 117 2.24 17.08 12.39
CA ILE A 117 3.33 16.51 13.19
C ILE A 117 3.65 15.09 12.74
N GLY A 118 2.62 14.25 12.52
CA GLY A 118 2.79 12.90 11.99
C GLY A 118 3.46 12.88 10.62
N LEU A 119 3.09 13.80 9.74
CA LEU A 119 3.72 13.96 8.42
C LEU A 119 5.20 14.34 8.54
N VAL A 120 5.55 15.33 9.36
CA VAL A 120 6.95 15.73 9.60
C VAL A 120 7.76 14.56 10.15
N PHE A 121 7.21 13.82 11.12
CA PHE A 121 7.86 12.65 11.71
C PHE A 121 8.15 11.56 10.67
N ILE A 122 7.18 11.26 9.80
CA ILE A 122 7.36 10.29 8.70
C ILE A 122 8.48 10.74 7.76
N TRP A 123 8.52 12.01 7.38
CA TRP A 123 9.57 12.54 6.51
C TRP A 123 10.96 12.48 7.15
N VAL A 124 11.08 12.69 8.46
CA VAL A 124 12.34 12.52 9.19
C VAL A 124 12.81 11.06 9.13
N ILE A 125 11.91 10.08 9.32
CA ILE A 125 12.22 8.65 9.19
C ILE A 125 12.68 8.33 7.76
N ILE A 126 11.98 8.83 6.74
CA ILE A 126 12.31 8.61 5.33
C ILE A 126 13.70 9.18 5.00
N MET A 127 14.02 10.39 5.47
CA MET A 127 15.34 11.00 5.29
C MET A 127 16.43 10.16 5.94
N MET A 128 16.22 9.68 7.16
CA MET A 128 17.16 8.80 7.86
C MET A 128 17.37 7.47 7.13
N CYS A 129 16.29 6.86 6.61
CA CYS A 129 16.35 5.63 5.84
C CYS A 129 17.04 5.80 4.48
N THR A 130 16.91 6.96 3.85
CA THR A 130 17.42 7.24 2.50
C THR A 130 18.85 7.79 2.50
N HIS A 131 19.33 8.30 3.64
CA HIS A 131 20.60 9.02 3.76
C HIS A 131 21.81 8.26 3.19
N SER A 132 21.90 6.94 3.39
CA SER A 132 23.03 6.14 2.93
C SER A 132 22.56 4.93 2.12
N SER A 133 23.32 4.58 1.07
CA SER A 133 23.05 3.39 0.25
C SER A 133 22.99 2.09 1.06
N ARG A 134 23.85 1.97 2.08
CA ARG A 134 23.87 0.80 2.98
C ARG A 134 22.64 0.76 3.87
N VAL A 135 22.23 1.92 4.40
CA VAL A 135 21.04 2.05 5.25
C VAL A 135 19.80 1.79 4.42
N ASN A 136 19.67 2.42 3.25
CA ASN A 136 18.53 2.21 2.34
C ASN A 136 18.34 0.73 1.99
N ARG A 137 19.42 0.02 1.63
CA ARG A 137 19.36 -1.43 1.35
C ARG A 137 18.89 -2.23 2.57
N ARG A 138 19.38 -1.91 3.77
CA ARG A 138 18.94 -2.58 5.00
C ARG A 138 17.49 -2.24 5.33
N SER A 139 17.08 -0.99 5.21
CA SER A 139 15.72 -0.53 5.45
C SER A 139 14.72 -1.22 4.52
N ILE A 140 15.01 -1.33 3.22
CA ILE A 140 14.15 -2.05 2.26
C ILE A 140 13.95 -3.51 2.71
N LEU A 141 15.02 -4.20 3.12
CA LEU A 141 14.92 -5.58 3.61
C LEU A 141 14.14 -5.66 4.92
N MET A 142 14.40 -4.77 5.87
CA MET A 142 13.70 -4.73 7.15
C MET A 142 12.20 -4.49 6.95
N PHE A 143 11.79 -3.46 6.21
CA PHE A 143 10.38 -3.18 5.92
C PHE A 143 9.72 -4.32 5.12
N GLY A 144 10.42 -4.92 4.17
CA GLY A 144 9.93 -6.09 3.43
C GLY A 144 9.67 -7.30 4.34
N MET A 145 10.59 -7.59 5.27
CA MET A 145 10.41 -8.70 6.21
C MET A 145 9.34 -8.40 7.27
N THR A 146 9.25 -7.16 7.76
CA THR A 146 8.21 -6.76 8.72
C THR A 146 6.82 -6.86 8.11
N THR A 147 6.63 -6.37 6.88
CA THR A 147 5.34 -6.48 6.18
C THR A 147 4.96 -7.94 5.93
N PHE A 148 5.92 -8.78 5.53
CA PHE A 148 5.70 -10.22 5.38
C PHE A 148 5.28 -10.90 6.69
N GLY A 149 5.97 -10.59 7.80
CA GLY A 149 5.63 -11.12 9.13
C GLY A 149 4.24 -10.73 9.60
N LEU A 150 3.84 -9.46 9.41
CA LEU A 150 2.49 -8.99 9.75
C LEU A 150 1.40 -9.70 8.94
N LEU A 151 1.64 -9.96 7.66
CA LEU A 151 0.70 -10.69 6.81
C LEU A 151 0.53 -12.15 7.24
N LEU A 152 1.63 -12.82 7.62
CA LEU A 152 1.55 -14.18 8.17
C LEU A 152 0.80 -14.20 9.51
N PHE A 153 1.02 -13.21 10.36
CA PHE A 153 0.28 -13.08 11.62
C PHE A 153 -1.22 -12.87 11.36
N GLN A 154 -1.58 -11.98 10.44
CA GLN A 154 -2.98 -11.76 10.04
C GLN A 154 -3.63 -13.02 9.46
N LEU A 155 -2.90 -13.78 8.64
CA LEU A 155 -3.38 -15.07 8.16
C LEU A 155 -3.59 -16.07 9.28
N GLY A 156 -2.61 -16.21 10.19
CA GLY A 156 -2.70 -17.14 11.31
C GLY A 156 -3.90 -16.82 12.20
N TRP A 157 -4.11 -15.54 12.47
CA TRP A 157 -5.30 -15.07 13.17
C TRP A 157 -6.60 -15.46 12.45
N GLN A 158 -6.67 -15.20 11.14
CA GLN A 158 -7.86 -15.49 10.34
C GLN A 158 -8.17 -16.99 10.28
N VAL A 159 -7.14 -17.83 10.09
CA VAL A 159 -7.28 -19.28 10.09
C VAL A 159 -7.77 -19.78 11.46
N SER A 160 -7.19 -19.27 12.55
CA SER A 160 -7.63 -19.60 13.91
C SER A 160 -9.09 -19.23 14.15
N ASN A 161 -9.51 -18.03 13.75
CA ASN A 161 -10.88 -17.56 13.90
C ASN A 161 -11.87 -18.40 13.07
N THR A 162 -11.48 -18.79 11.86
CA THR A 162 -12.27 -19.66 10.98
C THR A 162 -12.46 -21.06 11.59
N LEU A 163 -11.41 -21.62 12.19
CA LEU A 163 -11.48 -22.92 12.88
C LEU A 163 -12.38 -22.87 14.12
N GLN A 164 -12.37 -21.76 14.85
CA GLN A 164 -13.20 -21.59 16.05
C GLN A 164 -14.69 -21.38 15.74
N THR A 165 -14.99 -20.63 14.68
CA THR A 165 -16.38 -20.29 14.31
C THR A 165 -17.02 -21.30 13.37
N GLY A 166 -16.22 -22.16 12.72
CA GLY A 166 -16.71 -23.15 11.75
C GLY A 166 -17.26 -22.56 10.45
N LEU A 167 -17.28 -21.22 10.31
CA LEU A 167 -17.70 -20.53 9.08
C LEU A 167 -16.50 -20.39 8.14
N MET A 168 -16.47 -21.20 7.10
CA MET A 168 -15.56 -20.95 5.98
C MET A 168 -15.90 -19.59 5.35
N PRO A 169 -14.91 -18.71 5.10
CA PRO A 169 -15.17 -17.48 4.38
C PRO A 169 -15.74 -17.81 3.00
N GLN A 170 -16.82 -17.13 2.61
CA GLN A 170 -17.39 -17.21 1.26
C GLN A 170 -16.27 -16.93 0.25
N THR A 171 -15.89 -17.97 -0.50
CA THR A 171 -15.01 -17.79 -1.65
C THR A 171 -15.78 -17.02 -2.71
N TRP A 172 -15.10 -16.12 -3.41
CA TRP A 172 -15.73 -15.24 -4.39
C TRP A 172 -16.53 -16.09 -5.40
N PRO A 173 -17.82 -15.78 -5.67
CA PRO A 173 -18.61 -16.57 -6.59
C PRO A 173 -17.97 -16.49 -7.98
N PHE A 174 -17.33 -17.59 -8.40
CA PHE A 174 -16.63 -17.64 -9.68
C PHE A 174 -17.65 -17.66 -10.81
N ASN A 175 -17.86 -16.51 -11.44
CA ASN A 175 -18.76 -16.39 -12.57
C ASN A 175 -17.95 -16.26 -13.87
N ILE A 176 -18.04 -17.29 -14.72
CA ILE A 176 -17.25 -17.37 -15.96
C ILE A 176 -17.61 -16.28 -16.97
N ASN A 177 -18.83 -15.75 -16.90
CA ASN A 177 -19.28 -14.68 -17.79
C ASN A 177 -18.47 -13.39 -17.62
N ILE A 178 -17.86 -13.19 -16.44
CA ILE A 178 -17.01 -12.03 -16.14
C ILE A 178 -15.67 -12.11 -16.88
N LEU A 179 -15.20 -13.31 -17.23
CA LEU A 179 -13.96 -13.49 -17.99
C LEU A 179 -14.13 -13.14 -19.48
N ALA A 180 -15.35 -13.22 -20.01
CA ALA A 180 -15.64 -12.83 -21.39
C ALA A 180 -15.62 -11.31 -21.59
N GLN A 181 -15.76 -10.53 -20.51
CA GLN A 181 -15.76 -9.07 -20.57
C GLN A 181 -14.33 -8.54 -20.72
N SER A 182 -14.12 -7.69 -21.72
CA SER A 182 -12.82 -7.05 -21.98
C SER A 182 -12.37 -6.10 -20.85
N SER A 183 -13.32 -5.49 -20.16
CA SER A 183 -13.09 -4.62 -19.00
C SER A 183 -12.33 -5.35 -17.88
N THR A 184 -12.65 -6.61 -17.60
CA THR A 184 -11.97 -7.43 -16.59
C THR A 184 -10.48 -7.56 -16.88
N TRP A 185 -10.12 -7.81 -18.14
CA TRP A 185 -8.72 -7.92 -18.56
C TRP A 185 -8.00 -6.58 -18.52
N PHE A 186 -8.68 -5.49 -18.86
CA PHE A 186 -8.14 -4.14 -18.76
C PHE A 186 -7.82 -3.75 -17.30
N TYR A 187 -8.76 -3.99 -16.36
CA TYR A 187 -8.52 -3.74 -14.94
C TYR A 187 -7.42 -4.64 -14.38
N ALA A 188 -7.35 -5.91 -14.78
CA ALA A 188 -6.28 -6.81 -14.39
C ALA A 188 -4.91 -6.31 -14.88
N LEU A 189 -4.84 -5.76 -16.10
CA LEU A 189 -3.62 -5.16 -16.65
C LEU A 189 -3.21 -3.91 -15.88
N ILE A 190 -4.14 -2.99 -15.62
CA ILE A 190 -3.88 -1.78 -14.81
C ILE A 190 -3.37 -2.17 -13.42
N GLN A 191 -4.03 -3.14 -12.78
CA GLN A 191 -3.65 -3.61 -11.45
C GLN A 191 -2.23 -4.15 -11.45
N VAL A 192 -1.82 -4.92 -12.47
CA VAL A 192 -0.43 -5.42 -12.58
C VAL A 192 0.55 -4.27 -12.77
N ILE A 193 0.27 -3.32 -13.66
CA ILE A 193 1.17 -2.17 -13.94
C ILE A 193 1.36 -1.31 -12.69
N MET A 194 0.26 -0.90 -12.04
CA MET A 194 0.31 -0.07 -10.83
C MET A 194 0.88 -0.83 -9.64
N SER A 195 0.65 -2.15 -9.55
CA SER A 195 1.23 -2.99 -8.51
C SER A 195 2.74 -3.04 -8.56
N THR A 196 3.28 -3.16 -9.78
CA THR A 196 4.71 -3.36 -10.04
C THR A 196 5.44 -2.03 -10.29
N GLN A 197 4.71 -0.91 -10.35
CA GLN A 197 5.27 0.43 -10.57
C GLN A 197 6.15 0.53 -11.82
N ILE A 198 5.80 -0.24 -12.85
CA ILE A 198 6.45 -0.22 -14.16
C ILE A 198 6.34 1.18 -14.77
N GLY A 199 7.41 1.67 -15.39
CA GLY A 199 7.43 2.92 -16.15
C GLY A 199 7.63 4.19 -15.31
N ILE A 200 7.63 4.09 -13.98
CA ILE A 200 7.86 5.25 -13.08
C ILE A 200 9.36 5.57 -12.95
N GLY A 201 10.23 4.59 -13.24
CA GLY A 201 11.68 4.76 -13.19
C GLY A 201 12.30 4.55 -11.81
N ALA A 202 11.53 4.12 -10.81
CA ALA A 202 12.04 3.77 -9.49
C ALA A 202 12.90 2.49 -9.53
N ILE A 203 12.44 1.45 -10.25
CA ILE A 203 13.13 0.16 -10.34
C ILE A 203 14.55 0.31 -10.93
N PRO A 204 14.75 0.97 -12.10
CA PRO A 204 16.10 1.16 -12.66
C PRO A 204 17.05 1.93 -11.75
N VAL A 205 16.54 2.91 -10.99
CA VAL A 205 17.37 3.67 -10.03
C VAL A 205 17.83 2.77 -8.88
N VAL A 206 16.92 1.94 -8.37
CA VAL A 206 17.21 1.04 -7.26
C VAL A 206 18.19 -0.04 -7.68
N THR A 207 17.97 -0.65 -8.83
CA THR A 207 18.87 -1.70 -9.34
C THR A 207 20.22 -1.15 -9.78
N GLY A 208 20.26 0.01 -10.43
CA GLY A 208 21.50 0.60 -10.92
C GLY A 208 22.41 1.15 -9.83
N LYS A 209 21.85 1.77 -8.78
CA LYS A 209 22.67 2.35 -7.69
C LYS A 209 22.90 1.43 -6.50
N PHE A 210 21.93 0.60 -6.14
CA PHE A 210 21.96 -0.12 -4.86
C PHE A 210 22.10 -1.64 -5.00
N LEU A 211 21.70 -2.23 -6.13
CA LEU A 211 21.71 -3.70 -6.37
C LEU A 211 22.48 -4.10 -7.65
N TYR A 212 23.45 -3.28 -8.07
CA TYR A 212 24.23 -3.48 -9.30
C TYR A 212 24.92 -4.85 -9.40
N LYS A 213 25.39 -5.41 -8.26
CA LYS A 213 26.17 -6.66 -8.21
C LYS A 213 25.32 -7.93 -8.08
N GLY A 214 23.99 -7.82 -7.96
CA GLY A 214 23.11 -8.97 -7.75
C GLY A 214 22.56 -9.55 -9.05
N ASP A 215 22.19 -10.83 -9.06
CA ASP A 215 21.52 -11.45 -10.21
C ASP A 215 20.14 -10.81 -10.45
N ALA A 216 19.95 -10.19 -11.62
CA ALA A 216 18.70 -9.54 -12.01
C ALA A 216 17.50 -10.46 -11.86
N LEU A 217 17.64 -11.71 -12.31
CA LEU A 217 16.58 -12.71 -12.33
C LEU A 217 16.14 -13.07 -10.91
N ARG A 218 17.09 -13.31 -10.00
CA ARG A 218 16.79 -13.64 -8.60
C ARG A 218 16.08 -12.48 -7.90
N MET A 219 16.52 -11.25 -8.14
CA MET A 219 15.90 -10.06 -7.56
C MET A 219 14.50 -9.80 -8.12
N CYS A 220 14.30 -10.03 -9.42
CA CYS A 220 12.99 -9.94 -10.08
C CYS A 220 12.01 -10.96 -9.49
N THR A 221 12.43 -12.22 -9.33
CA THR A 221 11.61 -13.27 -8.72
C THR A 221 11.22 -12.92 -7.28
N ILE A 222 12.17 -12.47 -6.46
CA ILE A 222 11.88 -12.05 -5.07
C ILE A 222 10.91 -10.87 -5.05
N TYR A 223 11.12 -9.87 -5.91
CA TYR A 223 10.27 -8.69 -6.01
C TYR A 223 8.82 -9.07 -6.39
N ILE A 224 8.65 -9.96 -7.37
CA ILE A 224 7.35 -10.45 -7.81
C ILE A 224 6.64 -11.24 -6.70
N ILE A 225 7.34 -12.15 -6.02
CA ILE A 225 6.76 -12.94 -4.93
C ILE A 225 6.27 -12.01 -3.82
N ASN A 226 7.11 -11.07 -3.39
CA ASN A 226 6.76 -10.07 -2.38
C ASN A 226 5.63 -9.13 -2.83
N ASN A 227 5.35 -9.00 -4.13
CA ASN A 227 4.28 -8.17 -4.65
C ASN A 227 2.94 -8.91 -4.75
N VAL A 228 2.97 -10.19 -5.17
CA VAL A 228 1.77 -11.00 -5.41
C VAL A 228 1.23 -11.60 -4.12
N GLN A 229 2.12 -12.15 -3.29
CA GLN A 229 1.72 -12.88 -2.10
C GLN A 229 0.88 -12.01 -1.15
N PRO A 230 1.30 -10.79 -0.75
CA PRO A 230 0.46 -9.93 0.09
C PRO A 230 -0.92 -9.63 -0.47
N LYS A 231 -1.07 -9.52 -1.79
CA LYS A 231 -2.33 -9.17 -2.44
C LYS A 231 -3.32 -10.31 -2.45
N LEU A 232 -2.84 -11.53 -2.66
CA LEU A 232 -3.66 -12.73 -2.51
C LEU A 232 -4.14 -12.86 -1.06
N LEU A 233 -3.24 -12.66 -0.10
CA LEU A 233 -3.52 -12.70 1.34
C LEU A 233 -4.49 -11.60 1.80
N SER A 234 -4.32 -10.37 1.33
CA SER A 234 -5.20 -9.26 1.72
C SER A 234 -6.60 -9.45 1.18
N THR A 235 -6.74 -10.00 -0.03
CA THR A 235 -8.05 -10.28 -0.64
C THR A 235 -8.81 -11.35 0.13
N SER A 236 -8.14 -12.40 0.62
CA SER A 236 -8.77 -13.40 1.49
C SER A 236 -9.24 -12.81 2.82
N ASN A 237 -8.48 -11.86 3.40
CA ASN A 237 -8.86 -11.21 4.66
C ASN A 237 -10.05 -10.26 4.50
N MET A 238 -10.11 -9.49 3.40
CA MET A 238 -11.25 -8.58 3.13
C MET A 238 -12.58 -9.33 2.97
N CYS A 239 -12.57 -10.50 2.31
CA CYS A 239 -13.78 -11.31 2.15
C CYS A 239 -14.30 -11.88 3.48
N ALA A 240 -13.40 -12.09 4.45
CA ALA A 240 -13.80 -12.56 5.77
C ALA A 240 -14.35 -11.43 6.66
N SER A 241 -13.78 -10.23 6.56
CA SER A 241 -14.23 -9.06 7.36
C SER A 241 -15.63 -8.57 6.97
N THR A 242 -16.05 -8.75 5.71
CA THR A 242 -17.44 -8.44 5.29
C THR A 242 -18.50 -9.30 5.99
N ASN A 243 -18.12 -10.43 6.60
CA ASN A 243 -19.05 -11.28 7.35
C ASN A 243 -19.14 -10.94 8.84
N THR A 244 -18.15 -10.21 9.39
CA THR A 244 -18.15 -9.80 10.81
C THR A 244 -18.90 -8.49 11.07
N GLU A 245 -19.25 -7.72 10.03
CA GLU A 245 -20.08 -6.51 10.17
C GLU A 245 -21.59 -6.79 9.96
N ILE A 246 -22.01 -8.06 9.85
CA ILE A 246 -23.42 -8.47 9.63
C ILE A 246 -24.04 -9.11 10.89
N PHE A 247 -23.30 -9.22 12.00
CA PHE A 247 -23.83 -9.72 13.27
C PHE A 247 -23.57 -8.75 14.43
#